data_AF-A0A1E5G4G1-F1
#
_entry.id   AF-A0A1E5G4G1-F1
#
_cell.length_a   1.000
_cell.length_b   1.000
_cell.length_c   1.000
_cell.angle_alpha   90.00
_cell.angle_beta   90.00
_cell.angle_gamma   90.00
#
_symmetry.space_group_name_H-M   'P 1'
#
loop_
_entity.id
_entity.type
_entity.pdbx_description
1 polymer ?
#
loop_
_entity_poly.entity_id
_entity_poly.type
_entity_poly.pdbx_seq_one_letter_code
_entity_poly.pdbx_strand_id
1 'polypeptide(L)'
;MKFLNRYNKILHAAIILIFMLAFIITNSPQILSKASAQSPPNISAFPTIKKHPEMPSGSEATAIAILLNYHGVQITKEEIGRELPTEPLPVEVNNRQIGGDPSRGFIGDPFSEQGLGLYQQPLARILGNKIPVGQVIDRSGRPFLAVLSEVERGNPMIVWVTEGLRPASITQFWWTIDNNLIQWHGNQTTVVLFDFDADSVYVSDPNTGQIEAYNRVVFERIWRDVGSRAIGIDITASGTPTATSTPDIAAPDTSGGLNYEEERRKILREIERQRDPSLVDEAGDEDANQDGAVKGVPSIVIWVVIIATFIFLASFTTLLILTLKANKKAQDNQQQVASDTSQEQDDDMYN
;
A
#
# COMPACT_ATOMS: atom_id res chain seq x y z
N MET A 1 -7.30 54.40 -1.91
CA MET A 1 -7.97 53.90 -3.14
C MET A 1 -7.07 53.15 -4.13
N LYS A 2 -5.77 53.48 -4.32
CA LYS A 2 -4.88 52.77 -5.28
C LYS A 2 -4.52 51.32 -4.89
N PHE A 3 -4.61 50.94 -3.62
CA PHE A 3 -4.21 49.62 -3.11
C PHE A 3 -5.26 48.52 -3.37
N LEU A 4 -6.56 48.83 -3.18
CA LEU A 4 -7.66 47.91 -3.49
C LEU A 4 -7.72 47.55 -4.99
N ASN A 5 -7.36 48.49 -5.87
CA ASN A 5 -7.40 48.27 -7.32
C ASN A 5 -6.26 47.37 -7.82
N ARG A 6 -5.13 47.29 -7.10
CA ARG A 6 -4.05 46.33 -7.42
C ARG A 6 -4.37 44.92 -6.94
N TYR A 7 -5.00 44.79 -5.78
CA TYR A 7 -5.39 43.49 -5.22
C TYR A 7 -6.44 42.79 -6.09
N ASN A 8 -7.43 43.52 -6.58
CA ASN A 8 -8.42 42.97 -7.51
C ASN A 8 -7.79 42.51 -8.82
N LYS A 9 -6.78 43.21 -9.35
CA LYS A 9 -6.11 42.79 -10.59
C LYS A 9 -5.28 41.51 -10.42
N ILE A 10 -4.62 41.35 -9.27
CA ILE A 10 -3.85 40.13 -8.96
C ILE A 10 -4.80 38.95 -8.75
N LEU A 11 -5.91 39.15 -8.05
CA LEU A 11 -6.92 38.11 -7.82
C LEU A 11 -7.57 37.64 -9.14
N HIS A 12 -7.93 38.57 -10.02
CA HIS A 12 -8.48 38.22 -11.34
C HIS A 12 -7.45 37.48 -12.21
N ALA A 13 -6.18 37.89 -12.19
CA ALA A 13 -5.12 37.20 -12.92
C ALA A 13 -4.90 35.76 -12.38
N ALA A 14 -4.97 35.56 -11.06
CA ALA A 14 -4.84 34.24 -10.45
C ALA A 14 -6.02 33.32 -10.82
N ILE A 15 -7.24 33.85 -10.83
CA ILE A 15 -8.43 33.09 -11.24
C ILE A 15 -8.33 32.67 -12.71
N ILE A 16 -7.95 33.59 -13.60
CA ILE A 16 -7.76 33.28 -15.04
C ILE A 16 -6.67 32.22 -15.24
N LEU A 17 -5.57 32.29 -14.48
CA LEU A 17 -4.49 31.31 -14.55
C LEU A 17 -4.96 29.91 -14.10
N ILE A 18 -5.74 29.83 -13.02
CA ILE A 18 -6.33 28.56 -12.54
C ILE A 18 -7.29 27.98 -13.58
N PHE A 19 -8.14 28.80 -14.19
CA PHE A 19 -9.02 28.34 -15.27
C PHE A 19 -8.26 27.92 -16.53
N MET A 20 -7.18 28.61 -16.90
CA MET A 20 -6.33 28.18 -18.02
C MET A 20 -5.60 26.87 -17.71
N LEU A 21 -5.08 26.68 -16.49
CA LEU A 21 -4.47 25.41 -16.08
C LEU A 21 -5.50 24.27 -16.07
N ALA A 22 -6.70 24.50 -15.54
CA ALA A 22 -7.78 23.53 -15.57
C ALA A 22 -8.22 23.20 -17.00
N PHE A 23 -8.28 24.20 -17.89
CA PHE A 23 -8.60 24.03 -19.31
C PHE A 23 -7.51 23.25 -20.06
N ILE A 24 -6.23 23.53 -19.77
CA ILE A 24 -5.10 22.76 -20.31
C ILE A 24 -5.15 21.31 -19.82
N ILE A 25 -5.47 21.05 -18.55
CA ILE A 25 -5.60 19.67 -18.03
C ILE A 25 -6.79 18.94 -18.65
N THR A 26 -7.93 19.62 -18.83
CA THR A 26 -9.16 18.99 -19.38
C THR A 26 -9.16 18.87 -20.91
N ASN A 27 -8.42 19.70 -21.63
CA ASN A 27 -8.41 19.74 -23.10
C ASN A 27 -7.05 19.37 -23.72
N SER A 28 -6.07 18.88 -22.95
CA SER A 28 -4.83 18.33 -23.54
C SER A 28 -5.12 16.97 -24.19
N PRO A 29 -5.17 16.85 -25.53
CA PRO A 29 -5.55 15.62 -26.20
C PRO A 29 -4.31 14.75 -26.48
N GLN A 30 -3.41 14.57 -25.50
CA GLN A 30 -2.10 13.91 -25.72
C GLN A 30 -1.47 13.16 -24.52
N ILE A 31 -2.13 12.93 -23.38
CA ILE A 31 -1.54 12.06 -22.30
C ILE A 31 -2.09 10.62 -22.34
N LEU A 32 -3.01 10.29 -23.24
CA LEU A 32 -3.59 8.94 -23.35
C LEU A 32 -3.41 8.25 -24.72
N SER A 33 -2.50 8.73 -25.59
CA SER A 33 -2.28 8.07 -26.90
C SER A 33 -0.82 7.75 -27.22
N LYS A 34 0.03 7.66 -26.20
CA LYS A 34 1.34 7.02 -26.32
C LYS A 34 1.42 5.73 -25.50
N ALA A 35 0.32 4.98 -25.49
CA ALA A 35 0.41 3.54 -25.31
C ALA A 35 1.26 3.02 -26.47
N SER A 36 2.45 2.55 -26.10
CA SER A 36 3.44 1.91 -26.96
C SER A 36 2.76 0.95 -27.95
N ALA A 37 3.14 1.03 -29.22
CA ALA A 37 2.81 0.04 -30.24
C ALA A 37 3.60 -1.27 -30.03
N GLN A 38 3.63 -1.77 -28.79
CA GLN A 38 3.89 -3.17 -28.51
C GLN A 38 2.53 -3.86 -28.52
N SER A 39 2.42 -4.97 -29.26
CA SER A 39 1.29 -5.87 -29.12
C SER A 39 1.00 -6.08 -27.64
N PRO A 40 -0.27 -6.05 -27.20
CA PRO A 40 -0.58 -6.32 -25.79
C PRO A 40 0.14 -7.61 -25.39
N PRO A 41 0.79 -7.65 -24.22
CA PRO A 41 1.36 -8.89 -23.70
C PRO A 41 0.30 -9.97 -23.89
N ASN A 42 0.68 -11.12 -24.46
CA ASN A 42 -0.30 -12.18 -24.63
C ASN A 42 -0.76 -12.58 -23.22
N ILE A 43 -1.92 -12.05 -22.79
CA ILE A 43 -2.38 -12.10 -21.41
C ILE A 43 -2.36 -13.55 -20.93
N SER A 44 -2.74 -14.50 -21.80
CA SER A 44 -2.75 -15.94 -21.51
C SER A 44 -1.38 -16.61 -21.32
N ALA A 45 -0.27 -15.91 -21.60
CA ALA A 45 1.08 -16.45 -21.46
C ALA A 45 1.77 -16.04 -20.15
N PHE A 46 1.16 -15.16 -19.34
CA PHE A 46 1.73 -14.77 -18.06
C PHE A 46 1.76 -15.96 -17.09
N PRO A 47 2.84 -16.17 -16.31
CA PRO A 47 2.93 -17.31 -15.40
C PRO A 47 1.81 -17.35 -14.36
N THR A 48 1.22 -18.52 -14.18
CA THR A 48 0.20 -18.78 -13.15
C THR A 48 0.63 -19.96 -12.28
N ILE A 49 0.55 -19.80 -10.96
CA ILE A 49 0.84 -20.86 -10.00
C ILE A 49 -0.30 -20.86 -8.98
N LYS A 50 -0.91 -22.02 -8.73
CA LYS A 50 -1.93 -22.18 -7.70
C LYS A 50 -1.28 -22.48 -6.37
N LYS A 51 -1.73 -21.86 -5.27
CA LYS A 51 -1.18 -22.10 -3.91
C LYS A 51 -1.60 -23.44 -3.32
N HIS A 52 -2.83 -23.89 -3.60
CA HIS A 52 -3.39 -25.15 -3.10
C HIS A 52 -3.00 -26.36 -3.96
N PRO A 53 -2.98 -27.57 -3.36
CA PRO A 53 -3.25 -27.87 -1.94
C PRO A 53 -2.08 -27.62 -0.98
N GLU A 54 -0.85 -27.46 -1.48
CA GLU A 54 0.38 -27.54 -0.68
C GLU A 54 0.54 -26.39 0.32
N MET A 55 0.07 -25.19 -0.04
CA MET A 55 0.25 -23.97 0.76
C MET A 55 -1.07 -23.20 0.90
N PRO A 56 -2.00 -23.66 1.74
CA PRO A 56 -3.33 -23.06 1.87
C PRO A 56 -3.31 -21.59 2.29
N SER A 57 -2.26 -21.14 2.99
CA SER A 57 -2.09 -19.74 3.39
C SER A 57 -0.92 -19.06 2.65
N GLY A 58 -0.35 -19.71 1.62
CA GLY A 58 0.88 -19.28 0.97
C GLY A 58 0.70 -18.36 -0.24
N SER A 59 -0.27 -17.45 -0.22
CA SER A 59 -0.50 -16.53 -1.34
C SER A 59 0.74 -15.65 -1.62
N GLU A 60 1.41 -15.16 -0.58
CA GLU A 60 2.60 -14.30 -0.68
C GLU A 60 3.80 -15.04 -1.30
N ALA A 61 4.06 -16.26 -0.83
CA ALA A 61 5.13 -17.11 -1.35
C ALA A 61 4.87 -17.48 -2.82
N THR A 62 3.61 -17.79 -3.15
CA THR A 62 3.21 -18.12 -4.51
C THR A 62 3.33 -16.90 -5.44
N ALA A 63 2.98 -15.70 -4.97
CA ALA A 63 3.10 -14.46 -5.73
C ALA A 63 4.58 -14.10 -6.02
N ILE A 64 5.49 -14.31 -5.06
CA ILE A 64 6.94 -14.21 -5.31
C ILE A 64 7.36 -15.18 -6.41
N ALA A 65 6.96 -16.46 -6.31
CA ALA A 65 7.36 -17.48 -7.28
C ALA A 65 6.86 -17.15 -8.70
N ILE A 66 5.62 -16.67 -8.83
CA ILE A 66 5.08 -16.17 -10.10
C ILE A 66 5.94 -15.02 -10.64
N LEU A 67 6.22 -14.02 -9.82
CA LEU A 67 6.99 -12.84 -10.23
C LEU A 67 8.42 -13.22 -10.66
N LEU A 68 9.11 -14.06 -9.88
CA LEU A 68 10.46 -14.54 -10.20
C LEU A 68 10.49 -15.38 -11.47
N ASN A 69 9.51 -16.28 -11.65
CA ASN A 69 9.40 -17.10 -12.85
C ASN A 69 9.14 -16.24 -14.10
N TYR A 70 8.36 -15.15 -13.99
CA TYR A 70 8.18 -14.17 -15.06
C TYR A 70 9.53 -13.52 -15.46
N HIS A 71 10.40 -13.27 -14.48
CA HIS A 71 11.76 -12.75 -14.72
C HIS A 71 12.80 -13.83 -15.04
N GLY A 72 12.39 -15.07 -15.28
CA GLY A 72 13.26 -16.18 -15.68
C GLY A 72 14.01 -16.87 -14.54
N VAL A 73 13.78 -16.47 -13.29
CA VAL A 73 14.32 -17.13 -12.09
C VAL A 73 13.39 -18.28 -11.72
N GLN A 74 13.73 -19.50 -12.12
CA GLN A 74 12.92 -20.69 -11.87
C GLN A 74 12.94 -21.07 -10.39
N ILE A 75 11.82 -20.86 -9.70
CA ILE A 75 11.66 -21.20 -8.29
C ILE A 75 10.22 -21.64 -7.99
N THR A 76 10.07 -22.57 -7.06
CA THR A 76 8.76 -23.06 -6.63
C THR A 76 8.21 -22.23 -5.46
N LYS A 77 6.87 -22.23 -5.30
CA LYS A 77 6.21 -21.58 -4.17
C LYS A 77 6.64 -22.20 -2.83
N GLU A 78 6.92 -23.51 -2.80
CA GLU A 78 7.33 -24.24 -1.61
C GLU A 78 8.76 -23.91 -1.20
N GLU A 79 9.67 -23.67 -2.15
CA GLU A 79 11.01 -23.15 -1.86
C GLU A 79 10.91 -21.79 -1.18
N ILE A 80 10.13 -20.86 -1.74
CA ILE A 80 9.90 -19.55 -1.11
C ILE A 80 9.25 -19.70 0.26
N GLY A 81 8.22 -20.55 0.37
CA GLY A 81 7.49 -20.78 1.61
C GLY A 81 8.36 -21.23 2.77
N ARG A 82 9.37 -22.07 2.51
CA ARG A 82 10.33 -22.54 3.52
C ARG A 82 11.36 -21.49 3.90
N GLU A 83 11.60 -20.49 3.05
CA GLU A 83 12.54 -19.40 3.30
C GLU A 83 11.89 -18.19 3.99
N LEU A 84 10.56 -18.13 4.04
CA LEU A 84 9.87 -17.03 4.71
C LEU A 84 10.23 -17.00 6.20
N PRO A 85 10.66 -15.84 6.75
CA PRO A 85 10.73 -15.69 8.20
C PRO A 85 9.32 -15.87 8.77
N THR A 86 9.19 -16.53 9.92
CA THR A 86 7.90 -16.77 10.58
C THR A 86 7.81 -16.05 11.91
N GLU A 87 6.58 -15.77 12.32
CA GLU A 87 6.19 -15.02 13.50
C GLU A 87 4.99 -15.75 14.15
N PRO A 88 4.84 -15.72 15.48
CA PRO A 88 3.84 -16.53 16.16
C PRO A 88 2.41 -16.06 15.88
N LEU A 89 1.48 -17.02 15.81
CA LEU A 89 0.03 -16.74 15.80
C LEU A 89 -0.38 -16.00 17.09
N PRO A 90 -1.39 -15.13 17.03
CA PRO A 90 -1.92 -14.48 18.22
C PRO A 90 -2.45 -15.48 19.25
N VAL A 91 -2.10 -15.27 20.51
CA VAL A 91 -2.56 -16.06 21.65
C VAL A 91 -3.04 -15.13 22.77
N GLU A 92 -3.98 -15.61 23.59
CA GLU A 92 -4.45 -14.85 24.74
C GLU A 92 -3.47 -14.93 25.92
N VAL A 93 -3.14 -13.77 26.46
CA VAL A 93 -2.24 -13.58 27.60
C VAL A 93 -2.81 -12.50 28.50
N ASN A 94 -3.11 -12.81 29.76
CA ASN A 94 -3.63 -11.85 30.74
C ASN A 94 -4.82 -11.00 30.18
N ASN A 95 -5.77 -11.66 29.49
CA ASN A 95 -6.91 -11.04 28.81
C ASN A 95 -6.53 -10.07 27.66
N ARG A 96 -5.34 -10.23 27.06
CA ARG A 96 -4.87 -9.47 25.88
C ARG A 96 -4.37 -10.43 24.81
N GLN A 97 -4.75 -10.21 23.55
CA GLN A 97 -4.20 -10.95 22.42
C GLN A 97 -2.78 -10.46 22.13
N ILE A 98 -1.80 -11.35 22.19
CA ILE A 98 -0.39 -11.09 21.89
C ILE A 98 0.05 -12.00 20.75
N GLY A 99 0.68 -11.45 19.72
CA GLY A 99 1.11 -12.19 18.53
C GLY A 99 2.32 -11.56 17.86
N GLY A 100 2.78 -12.18 16.78
CA GLY A 100 3.92 -11.69 16.01
C GLY A 100 3.61 -10.46 15.15
N ASP A 101 4.64 -9.87 14.56
CA ASP A 101 4.49 -8.71 13.66
C ASP A 101 4.58 -9.14 12.18
N PRO A 102 3.51 -8.97 11.37
CA PRO A 102 3.53 -9.33 9.95
C PRO A 102 4.57 -8.53 9.13
N SER A 103 5.08 -7.42 9.66
CA SER A 103 6.18 -6.63 9.08
C SER A 103 7.56 -7.24 9.33
N ARG A 104 7.65 -8.25 10.21
CA ARG A 104 8.88 -9.01 10.49
C ARG A 104 8.88 -10.38 9.79
N GLY A 105 7.74 -11.07 9.77
CA GLY A 105 7.60 -12.38 9.13
C GLY A 105 6.15 -12.84 8.94
N PHE A 106 6.00 -14.04 8.37
CA PHE A 106 4.73 -14.73 8.18
C PHE A 106 4.11 -15.12 9.52
N ILE A 107 2.91 -14.63 9.80
CA ILE A 107 2.19 -15.00 11.02
C ILE A 107 1.64 -16.42 10.88
N GLY A 108 2.20 -17.35 11.64
CA GLY A 108 1.91 -18.79 11.56
C GLY A 108 2.76 -19.52 10.52
N ASP A 109 2.14 -20.43 9.78
CA ASP A 109 2.81 -21.28 8.80
C ASP A 109 2.09 -21.21 7.43
N PRO A 110 2.77 -20.87 6.32
CA PRO A 110 2.14 -20.79 5.00
C PRO A 110 1.66 -22.15 4.46
N PHE A 111 2.18 -23.26 4.98
CA PHE A 111 1.75 -24.63 4.65
C PHE A 111 0.53 -25.09 5.48
N SER A 112 0.09 -24.28 6.43
CA SER A 112 -1.05 -24.56 7.31
C SER A 112 -2.26 -23.70 6.99
N GLU A 113 -3.46 -24.25 7.15
CA GLU A 113 -4.74 -23.49 7.05
C GLU A 113 -4.91 -22.46 8.19
N GLN A 114 -4.11 -22.55 9.26
CA GLN A 114 -4.14 -21.60 10.37
C GLN A 114 -3.20 -20.40 10.16
N GLY A 115 -2.35 -20.43 9.14
CA GLY A 115 -1.51 -19.29 8.77
C GLY A 115 -2.33 -18.05 8.39
N LEU A 116 -1.81 -16.86 8.68
CA LEU A 116 -2.48 -15.60 8.33
C LEU A 116 -1.84 -14.92 7.13
N GLY A 117 -0.54 -14.64 7.16
CA GLY A 117 0.16 -13.91 6.10
C GLY A 117 1.30 -13.04 6.60
N LEU A 118 1.87 -12.24 5.70
CA LEU A 118 2.89 -11.24 6.00
C LEU A 118 2.66 -9.93 5.23
N TYR A 119 3.36 -8.89 5.64
CA TYR A 119 3.41 -7.60 4.96
C TYR A 119 4.61 -7.49 4.02
N GLN A 120 4.70 -6.37 3.32
CA GLN A 120 5.64 -6.17 2.22
C GLN A 120 7.12 -6.25 2.62
N GLN A 121 7.48 -5.91 3.86
CA GLN A 121 8.89 -5.79 4.27
C GLN A 121 9.66 -7.12 4.24
N PRO A 122 9.20 -8.22 4.87
CA PRO A 122 9.85 -9.52 4.74
C PRO A 122 9.84 -10.02 3.30
N LEU A 123 8.75 -9.79 2.57
CA LEU A 123 8.62 -10.24 1.19
C LEU A 123 9.62 -9.54 0.26
N ALA A 124 9.80 -8.23 0.41
CA ALA A 124 10.79 -7.44 -0.32
C ALA A 124 12.23 -7.89 -0.04
N ARG A 125 12.55 -8.29 1.21
CA ARG A 125 13.86 -8.86 1.55
C ARG A 125 14.10 -10.20 0.83
N ILE A 126 13.13 -11.10 0.85
CA ILE A 126 13.20 -12.38 0.13
C ILE A 126 13.40 -12.13 -1.35
N LEU A 127 12.61 -11.23 -1.95
CA LEU A 127 12.73 -10.86 -3.36
C LEU A 127 14.15 -10.35 -3.69
N GLY A 128 14.69 -9.45 -2.87
CA GLY A 128 16.02 -8.88 -3.03
C GLY A 128 17.17 -9.89 -2.93
N ASN A 129 16.98 -11.00 -2.22
CA ASN A 129 17.96 -12.08 -2.14
C ASN A 129 17.98 -12.98 -3.39
N LYS A 130 16.97 -12.88 -4.26
CA LYS A 130 16.82 -13.71 -5.46
C LYS A 130 17.18 -13.00 -6.76
N ILE A 131 17.48 -11.70 -6.69
CA ILE A 131 17.75 -10.84 -7.85
C ILE A 131 18.98 -9.94 -7.60
N PRO A 132 19.54 -9.31 -8.65
CA PRO A 132 20.61 -8.33 -8.47
C PRO A 132 20.22 -7.16 -7.54
N VAL A 133 21.21 -6.66 -6.80
CA VAL A 133 21.03 -5.57 -5.84
C VAL A 133 20.41 -4.34 -6.50
N GLY A 134 19.44 -3.71 -5.82
CA GLY A 134 18.84 -2.46 -6.25
C GLY A 134 17.66 -2.60 -7.20
N GLN A 135 17.22 -3.83 -7.52
CA GLN A 135 16.09 -4.05 -8.42
C GLN A 135 14.73 -4.19 -7.72
N VAL A 136 14.66 -4.29 -6.39
CA VAL A 136 13.36 -4.36 -5.68
C VAL A 136 12.68 -2.99 -5.70
N ILE A 137 11.44 -2.96 -6.18
CA ILE A 137 10.56 -1.80 -6.13
C ILE A 137 9.60 -1.96 -4.95
N ASP A 138 9.47 -0.91 -4.12
CA ASP A 138 8.37 -0.76 -3.18
C ASP A 138 7.55 0.48 -3.53
N ARG A 139 6.25 0.28 -3.79
CA ARG A 139 5.24 1.33 -4.02
C ARG A 139 4.19 1.37 -2.92
N SER A 140 4.43 0.69 -1.80
CA SER A 140 3.52 0.67 -0.67
C SER A 140 3.28 2.09 -0.14
N GLY A 141 2.02 2.42 0.13
CA GLY A 141 1.57 3.74 0.60
C GLY A 141 1.62 4.87 -0.45
N ARG A 142 2.09 4.62 -1.68
CA ARG A 142 1.97 5.58 -2.80
C ARG A 142 0.56 5.55 -3.39
N PRO A 143 0.14 6.51 -4.21
CA PRO A 143 -1.12 6.40 -4.96
C PRO A 143 -1.13 5.17 -5.87
N PHE A 144 -2.30 4.56 -6.11
CA PHE A 144 -2.41 3.36 -6.96
C PHE A 144 -1.87 3.59 -8.38
N LEU A 145 -1.96 4.81 -8.89
CA LEU A 145 -1.35 5.20 -10.17
C LEU A 145 0.16 4.92 -10.21
N ALA A 146 0.88 5.04 -9.08
CA ALA A 146 2.30 4.72 -9.03
C ALA A 146 2.57 3.21 -9.20
N VAL A 147 1.63 2.35 -8.81
CA VAL A 147 1.66 0.90 -9.07
C VAL A 147 1.40 0.65 -10.56
N LEU A 148 0.36 1.27 -11.11
CA LEU A 148 0.04 1.16 -12.54
C LEU A 148 1.17 1.64 -13.45
N SER A 149 1.88 2.71 -13.06
CA SER A 149 3.06 3.20 -13.80
C SER A 149 4.26 2.26 -13.77
N GLU A 150 4.36 1.32 -12.82
CA GLU A 150 5.34 0.23 -12.91
C GLU A 150 4.89 -0.82 -13.92
N VAL A 151 3.62 -1.20 -13.86
CA VAL A 151 3.01 -2.19 -14.76
C VAL A 151 3.10 -1.72 -16.22
N GLU A 152 2.81 -0.44 -16.48
CA GLU A 152 2.94 0.18 -17.81
C GLU A 152 4.39 0.18 -18.32
N ARG A 153 5.38 0.21 -17.41
CA ARG A 153 6.80 0.06 -17.75
C ARG A 153 7.24 -1.39 -17.94
N GLY A 154 6.31 -2.34 -17.84
CA GLY A 154 6.58 -3.78 -17.98
C GLY A 154 7.09 -4.45 -16.71
N ASN A 155 6.92 -3.81 -15.54
CA ASN A 155 7.28 -4.36 -14.23
C ASN A 155 6.00 -4.86 -13.53
N PRO A 156 5.71 -6.18 -13.50
CA PRO A 156 4.59 -6.70 -12.73
C PRO A 156 4.78 -6.47 -11.23
N MET A 157 3.68 -6.26 -10.52
CA MET A 157 3.66 -5.89 -9.11
C MET A 157 2.88 -6.92 -8.29
N ILE A 158 3.48 -7.43 -7.21
CA ILE A 158 2.76 -8.15 -6.15
C ILE A 158 1.95 -7.12 -5.37
N VAL A 159 0.64 -7.34 -5.25
CA VAL A 159 -0.31 -6.42 -4.62
C VAL A 159 -1.15 -7.17 -3.60
N TRP A 160 -1.36 -6.56 -2.42
CA TRP A 160 -2.25 -7.08 -1.39
C TRP A 160 -3.68 -6.62 -1.65
N VAL A 161 -4.61 -7.56 -1.64
CA VAL A 161 -6.05 -7.34 -1.76
C VAL A 161 -6.76 -8.33 -0.85
N THR A 162 -8.06 -8.52 -1.03
CA THR A 162 -8.81 -9.63 -0.45
C THR A 162 -9.15 -10.66 -1.53
N GLU A 163 -9.29 -11.92 -1.15
CA GLU A 163 -9.72 -12.98 -2.05
C GLU A 163 -11.05 -12.62 -2.76
N GLY A 164 -11.05 -12.67 -4.10
CA GLY A 164 -12.18 -12.30 -4.94
C GLY A 164 -12.67 -10.86 -4.78
N LEU A 165 -11.84 -9.96 -4.24
CA LEU A 165 -12.20 -8.56 -3.94
C LEU A 165 -13.41 -8.38 -3.00
N ARG A 166 -13.64 -9.36 -2.12
CA ARG A 166 -14.65 -9.25 -1.05
C ARG A 166 -14.35 -8.03 -0.15
N PRO A 167 -15.36 -7.33 0.39
CA PRO A 167 -15.11 -6.19 1.28
C PRO A 167 -14.16 -6.55 2.43
N ALA A 168 -13.13 -5.71 2.63
CA ALA A 168 -12.17 -5.89 3.71
C ALA A 168 -12.85 -5.60 5.06
N SER A 169 -12.52 -6.39 6.07
CA SER A 169 -12.95 -6.18 7.45
C SER A 169 -11.89 -6.67 8.41
N ILE A 170 -11.73 -5.97 9.53
CA ILE A 170 -10.83 -6.40 10.60
C ILE A 170 -11.47 -7.61 11.28
N THR A 171 -10.81 -8.76 11.19
CA THR A 171 -11.28 -10.02 11.79
C THR A 171 -10.54 -10.37 13.07
N GLN A 172 -9.31 -9.88 13.22
CA GLN A 172 -8.49 -10.08 14.40
C GLN A 172 -7.73 -8.81 14.73
N PHE A 173 -7.41 -8.64 16.00
CA PHE A 173 -6.45 -7.64 16.46
C PHE A 173 -5.63 -8.26 17.58
N TRP A 174 -4.35 -7.89 17.63
CA TRP A 174 -3.44 -8.31 18.68
C TRP A 174 -2.36 -7.27 18.86
N TRP A 175 -1.65 -7.36 19.97
CA TRP A 175 -0.50 -6.54 20.24
C TRP A 175 0.77 -7.34 19.98
N THR A 176 1.78 -6.71 19.40
CA THR A 176 3.13 -7.28 19.35
C THR A 176 3.78 -7.18 20.74
N ILE A 177 4.87 -7.91 20.94
CA ILE A 177 5.69 -7.78 22.16
C ILE A 177 6.24 -6.35 22.35
N ASP A 178 6.44 -5.64 21.24
CA ASP A 178 6.89 -4.24 21.19
C ASP A 178 5.74 -3.24 21.39
N ASN A 179 4.55 -3.71 21.82
CA ASN A 179 3.34 -2.92 22.04
C ASN A 179 2.80 -2.19 20.79
N ASN A 180 3.04 -2.72 19.59
CA ASN A 180 2.36 -2.26 18.38
C ASN A 180 1.01 -2.97 18.23
N LEU A 181 -0.05 -2.23 17.92
CA LEU A 181 -1.36 -2.83 17.64
C LEU A 181 -1.42 -3.27 16.17
N ILE A 182 -1.66 -4.56 15.94
CA ILE A 182 -1.96 -5.10 14.62
C ILE A 182 -3.49 -5.18 14.45
N GLN A 183 -3.99 -4.64 13.35
CA GLN A 183 -5.37 -4.77 12.91
C GLN A 183 -5.40 -5.62 11.64
N TRP A 184 -5.76 -6.89 11.80
CA TRP A 184 -5.68 -7.86 10.72
C TRP A 184 -6.97 -7.89 9.91
N HIS A 185 -6.83 -7.65 8.61
CA HIS A 185 -7.93 -7.73 7.67
C HIS A 185 -8.09 -9.18 7.21
N GLY A 186 -9.22 -9.79 7.55
CA GLY A 186 -9.51 -11.16 7.13
C GLY A 186 -9.68 -11.28 5.62
N ASN A 187 -9.48 -12.48 5.09
CA ASN A 187 -9.46 -12.78 3.65
C ASN A 187 -8.40 -12.01 2.85
N GLN A 188 -7.44 -11.35 3.50
CA GLN A 188 -6.32 -10.73 2.79
C GLN A 188 -5.55 -11.79 2.00
N THR A 189 -5.13 -11.44 0.80
CA THR A 189 -4.34 -12.28 -0.10
C THR A 189 -3.44 -11.41 -0.95
N THR A 190 -2.55 -12.03 -1.73
CA THR A 190 -1.72 -11.32 -2.71
C THR A 190 -1.92 -11.88 -4.10
N VAL A 191 -1.87 -10.99 -5.09
CA VAL A 191 -1.93 -11.31 -6.51
C VAL A 191 -0.77 -10.63 -7.25
N VAL A 192 -0.42 -11.11 -8.44
CA VAL A 192 0.58 -10.44 -9.30
C VAL A 192 -0.15 -9.67 -10.40
N LEU A 193 -0.18 -8.35 -10.28
CA LEU A 193 -0.73 -7.40 -11.25
C LEU A 193 0.27 -7.20 -12.39
N PHE A 194 -0.12 -7.52 -13.62
CA PHE A 194 0.79 -7.46 -14.77
C PHE A 194 0.25 -6.70 -15.98
N ASP A 195 -1.04 -6.38 -16.01
CA ASP A 195 -1.63 -5.54 -17.06
C ASP A 195 -2.89 -4.81 -16.55
N PHE A 196 -3.33 -3.78 -17.25
CA PHE A 196 -4.56 -3.06 -16.94
C PHE A 196 -5.09 -2.28 -18.15
N ASP A 197 -6.38 -1.98 -18.15
CA ASP A 197 -7.02 -1.06 -19.08
C ASP A 197 -7.83 0.02 -18.34
N ALA A 198 -8.77 0.66 -19.03
CA ALA A 198 -9.61 1.70 -18.44
C ALA A 198 -10.52 1.18 -17.32
N ASP A 199 -10.98 -0.07 -17.41
CA ASP A 199 -12.01 -0.64 -16.56
C ASP A 199 -11.49 -1.77 -15.67
N SER A 200 -10.44 -2.47 -16.10
CA SER A 200 -9.97 -3.70 -15.49
C SER A 200 -8.48 -3.68 -15.15
N VAL A 201 -8.13 -4.49 -14.17
CA VAL A 201 -6.76 -4.96 -13.92
C VAL A 201 -6.70 -6.46 -14.19
N TYR A 202 -5.57 -6.91 -14.74
CA TYR A 202 -5.31 -8.31 -15.03
C TYR A 202 -4.24 -8.83 -14.09
N VAL A 203 -4.57 -9.90 -13.37
CA VAL A 203 -3.70 -10.44 -12.32
C VAL A 203 -3.52 -11.93 -12.46
N SER A 204 -2.35 -12.44 -12.11
CA SER A 204 -2.15 -13.86 -11.82
C SER A 204 -2.51 -14.09 -10.36
N ASP A 205 -3.58 -14.85 -10.09
CA ASP A 205 -4.15 -15.04 -8.75
C ASP A 205 -3.75 -16.41 -8.17
N PRO A 206 -2.91 -16.45 -7.12
CA PRO A 206 -2.53 -17.69 -6.44
C PRO A 206 -3.69 -18.54 -5.93
N ASN A 207 -4.85 -17.97 -5.59
CA ASN A 207 -5.98 -18.72 -5.07
C ASN A 207 -6.67 -19.53 -6.16
N THR A 208 -6.93 -18.90 -7.31
CA THR A 208 -7.59 -19.57 -8.45
C THR A 208 -6.59 -20.39 -9.27
N GLY A 209 -5.32 -19.96 -9.29
CA GLY A 209 -4.27 -20.51 -10.13
C GLY A 209 -4.42 -20.11 -11.60
N GLN A 210 -5.13 -19.01 -11.87
CA GLN A 210 -5.47 -18.53 -13.21
C GLN A 210 -5.18 -17.04 -13.32
N ILE A 211 -5.27 -16.52 -14.54
CA ILE A 211 -5.35 -15.09 -14.79
C ILE A 211 -6.79 -14.64 -14.57
N GLU A 212 -6.97 -13.64 -13.72
CA GLU A 212 -8.26 -13.03 -13.41
C GLU A 212 -8.30 -11.60 -13.89
N ALA A 213 -9.47 -11.16 -14.36
CA ALA A 213 -9.76 -9.77 -14.66
C ALA A 213 -10.67 -9.21 -13.57
N TYR A 214 -10.22 -8.15 -12.91
CA TYR A 214 -10.98 -7.50 -11.84
C TYR A 214 -11.30 -6.04 -12.19
N ASN A 215 -12.46 -5.55 -11.76
CA ASN A 215 -12.79 -4.14 -11.91
C ASN A 215 -11.77 -3.26 -11.18
N ARG A 216 -11.16 -2.32 -11.90
CA ARG A 216 -10.04 -1.50 -11.42
C ARG A 216 -10.40 -0.62 -10.23
N VAL A 217 -11.60 -0.04 -10.22
CA VAL A 217 -12.06 0.84 -9.13
C VAL A 217 -12.29 0.03 -7.85
N VAL A 218 -12.87 -1.16 -7.96
CA VAL A 218 -13.06 -2.08 -6.83
C VAL A 218 -11.71 -2.57 -6.32
N PHE A 219 -10.81 -2.96 -7.22
CA PHE A 219 -9.47 -3.43 -6.88
C PHE A 219 -8.69 -2.36 -6.11
N GLU A 220 -8.64 -1.13 -6.61
CA GLU A 220 -7.95 -0.02 -5.93
C GLU A 220 -8.53 0.26 -4.54
N ARG A 221 -9.87 0.23 -4.40
CA ARG A 221 -10.51 0.42 -3.09
C ARG A 221 -10.07 -0.67 -2.12
N ILE A 222 -10.19 -1.94 -2.50
CA ILE A 222 -9.82 -3.08 -1.65
C ILE A 222 -8.34 -3.05 -1.29
N TRP A 223 -7.47 -2.78 -2.27
CA TRP A 223 -6.03 -2.60 -2.04
C TRP A 223 -5.73 -1.52 -0.99
N ARG A 224 -6.46 -0.40 -1.04
CA ARG A 224 -6.34 0.67 -0.04
C ARG A 224 -6.82 0.22 1.34
N ASP A 225 -7.94 -0.48 1.39
CA ASP A 225 -8.52 -0.97 2.64
C ASP A 225 -7.59 -1.97 3.35
N VAL A 226 -6.81 -2.76 2.59
CA VAL A 226 -5.79 -3.67 3.14
C VAL A 226 -4.38 -3.06 3.19
N GLY A 227 -4.29 -1.73 3.27
CA GLY A 227 -3.07 -0.99 3.62
C GLY A 227 -2.13 -0.62 2.47
N SER A 228 -2.64 -0.57 1.24
CA SER A 228 -1.95 0.00 0.08
C SER A 228 -0.56 -0.59 -0.19
N ARG A 229 -0.40 -1.92 -0.10
CA ARG A 229 0.90 -2.59 -0.25
C ARG A 229 1.14 -3.03 -1.69
N ALA A 230 2.32 -2.75 -2.22
CA ALA A 230 2.72 -3.17 -3.56
C ALA A 230 4.24 -3.24 -3.70
N ILE A 231 4.77 -4.37 -4.17
CA ILE A 231 6.21 -4.55 -4.44
C ILE A 231 6.42 -5.22 -5.80
N GLY A 232 7.58 -5.02 -6.42
CA GLY A 232 7.91 -5.61 -7.72
C GLY A 232 9.41 -5.62 -7.99
N ILE A 233 9.78 -5.88 -9.25
CA ILE A 233 11.18 -5.88 -9.73
C ILE A 233 11.32 -4.86 -10.87
N ASP A 234 12.32 -3.98 -10.78
CA ASP A 234 12.75 -3.10 -11.87
C ASP A 234 13.91 -3.72 -12.64
N ILE A 235 13.63 -4.24 -13.83
CA ILE A 235 14.68 -4.81 -14.70
C ILE A 235 15.52 -3.73 -15.42
N THR A 236 15.04 -2.49 -15.48
CA THR A 236 15.71 -1.39 -16.18
C THR A 236 16.85 -0.76 -15.37
N ALA A 237 16.94 -1.07 -14.08
CA ALA A 237 18.06 -0.71 -13.21
C ALA A 237 19.39 -1.39 -13.61
N SER A 238 19.38 -2.28 -14.60
CA SER A 238 20.56 -2.95 -15.19
C SER A 238 21.42 -2.04 -16.08
N GLY A 239 21.71 -0.81 -15.65
CA GLY A 239 22.68 0.09 -16.28
C GLY A 239 24.05 -0.04 -15.62
N THR A 240 25.01 -0.65 -16.33
CA THR A 240 26.47 -0.69 -16.11
C THR A 240 27.00 -0.58 -14.66
N PRO A 241 27.41 -1.70 -14.03
CA PRO A 241 28.18 -1.64 -12.79
C PRO A 241 29.58 -1.07 -13.09
N THR A 242 29.84 0.15 -12.62
CA THR A 242 31.22 0.65 -12.49
C THR A 242 31.83 -0.08 -11.29
N ALA A 243 32.64 -1.10 -11.57
CA ALA A 243 33.45 -1.76 -10.57
C ALA A 243 34.35 -0.73 -9.87
N THR A 244 34.23 -0.57 -8.55
CA THR A 244 35.35 -0.37 -7.61
C THR A 244 34.85 -0.48 -6.16
N SER A 245 35.61 -1.24 -5.37
CA SER A 245 35.52 -1.52 -3.93
C SER A 245 34.56 -2.64 -3.49
N THR A 246 35.16 -3.82 -3.36
CA THR A 246 34.72 -4.96 -2.55
C THR A 246 34.52 -4.52 -1.09
N PRO A 247 33.35 -4.78 -0.47
CA PRO A 247 33.25 -5.00 0.96
C PRO A 247 33.32 -6.51 1.22
N ASP A 248 34.30 -6.89 2.04
CA ASP A 248 34.41 -8.21 2.64
C ASP A 248 33.17 -8.44 3.53
N ILE A 249 32.24 -9.28 3.09
CA ILE A 249 31.13 -9.75 3.92
C ILE A 249 31.20 -11.28 3.94
N ALA A 250 31.55 -11.77 5.12
CA ALA A 250 31.55 -13.19 5.47
C ALA A 250 30.23 -13.86 5.07
N ALA A 251 30.33 -15.12 4.65
CA ALA A 251 29.21 -15.97 4.28
C ALA A 251 28.08 -15.92 5.33
N PRO A 252 26.80 -15.82 4.92
CA PRO A 252 25.70 -15.90 5.86
C PRO A 252 25.68 -17.27 6.51
N ASP A 253 25.77 -17.27 7.83
CA ASP A 253 25.55 -18.41 8.70
C ASP A 253 24.16 -19.01 8.42
N THR A 254 24.15 -20.29 8.06
CA THR A 254 22.95 -21.07 7.71
C THR A 254 22.28 -21.69 8.94
N SER A 255 22.53 -21.20 10.14
CA SER A 255 21.96 -21.75 11.40
C SER A 255 20.81 -20.96 12.04
N GLY A 256 20.34 -19.88 11.42
CA GLY A 256 19.37 -18.94 12.04
C GLY A 256 17.88 -19.20 11.78
N GLY A 257 17.40 -20.44 11.87
CA GLY A 257 15.95 -20.66 11.98
C GLY A 257 15.50 -20.28 13.39
N LEU A 258 14.63 -19.28 13.54
CA LEU A 258 14.07 -18.91 14.85
C LEU A 258 13.37 -20.13 15.46
N ASN A 259 13.90 -20.61 16.59
CA ASN A 259 13.35 -21.73 17.33
C ASN A 259 12.03 -21.30 17.99
N TYR A 260 10.92 -21.81 17.46
CA TYR A 260 9.55 -21.55 17.95
C TYR A 260 9.43 -21.68 19.48
N GLU A 261 10.05 -22.70 20.08
CA GLU A 261 10.01 -22.91 21.54
C GLU A 261 10.88 -21.93 22.33
N GLU A 262 11.88 -21.32 21.69
CA GLU A 262 12.70 -20.29 22.32
C GLU A 262 11.98 -18.94 22.34
N GLU A 263 11.41 -18.52 21.21
CA GLU A 263 10.61 -17.28 21.15
C GLU A 263 9.35 -17.37 22.01
N ARG A 264 8.66 -18.52 22.00
CA ARG A 264 7.54 -18.80 22.92
C ARG A 264 7.97 -18.66 24.38
N ARG A 265 9.16 -19.14 24.74
CA ARG A 265 9.71 -18.99 26.10
C ARG A 265 10.08 -17.55 26.42
N LYS A 266 10.62 -16.77 25.49
CA LYS A 266 10.89 -15.34 25.68
C LYS A 266 9.61 -14.56 25.92
N ILE A 267 8.56 -14.83 25.14
CA ILE A 267 7.22 -14.27 25.32
C ILE A 267 6.71 -14.62 26.72
N LEU A 268 6.73 -15.90 27.12
CA LEU A 268 6.28 -16.32 28.44
C LEU A 268 7.08 -15.67 29.58
N ARG A 269 8.41 -15.52 29.44
CA ARG A 269 9.26 -14.86 30.45
C ARG A 269 8.95 -13.37 30.57
N GLU A 270 8.76 -12.67 29.45
CA GLU A 270 8.41 -11.26 29.47
C GLU A 270 7.02 -11.04 30.08
N ILE A 271 6.08 -11.94 29.80
CA ILE A 271 4.76 -11.98 30.43
C ILE A 271 4.87 -12.17 31.95
N GLU A 272 5.71 -13.10 32.41
CA GLU A 272 5.91 -13.36 33.84
C GLU A 272 6.59 -12.17 34.52
N ARG A 273 7.58 -11.55 33.86
CA ARG A 273 8.29 -10.35 34.35
C ARG A 273 7.35 -9.14 34.50
N GLN A 274 6.43 -8.95 33.56
CA GLN A 274 5.42 -7.89 33.64
C GLN A 274 4.33 -8.19 34.68
N ARG A 275 4.11 -9.47 35.01
CA ARG A 275 3.10 -9.94 35.97
C ARG A 275 3.59 -9.91 37.41
N ASP A 276 4.85 -10.25 37.65
CA ASP A 276 5.49 -10.20 38.97
C ASP A 276 6.95 -9.70 38.84
N PRO A 277 7.18 -8.38 39.05
CA PRO A 277 8.51 -7.79 38.99
C PRO A 277 9.50 -8.33 40.03
N SER A 278 9.03 -9.09 41.02
CA SER A 278 9.86 -9.62 42.11
C SER A 278 10.55 -10.96 41.80
N LEU A 279 10.23 -11.60 40.67
CA LEU A 279 10.79 -12.89 40.25
C LEU A 279 12.06 -12.79 39.38
N VAL A 280 12.82 -11.70 39.50
CA VAL A 280 14.11 -11.57 38.82
C VAL A 280 15.14 -12.44 39.55
N ASP A 281 15.46 -13.61 38.99
CA ASP A 281 16.65 -14.36 39.37
C ASP A 281 17.91 -13.55 39.02
N GLU A 282 18.78 -13.40 40.01
CA GLU A 282 20.10 -12.79 39.91
C GLU A 282 20.96 -13.52 38.86
N ALA A 283 21.04 -12.99 37.65
CA ALA A 283 22.09 -13.33 36.69
C ALA A 283 22.58 -12.05 36.00
N GLY A 284 23.56 -11.42 36.65
CA GLY A 284 24.62 -10.62 36.02
C GLY A 284 24.20 -9.35 35.28
N ASP A 285 24.29 -8.22 35.99
CA ASP A 285 24.57 -6.91 35.38
C ASP A 285 25.88 -6.97 34.58
N GLU A 286 25.83 -6.56 33.31
CA GLU A 286 26.86 -5.72 32.68
C GLU A 286 26.26 -5.08 31.42
N ASP A 287 25.86 -3.80 31.58
CA ASP A 287 25.83 -2.71 30.59
C ASP A 287 24.60 -1.81 30.72
N ALA A 288 24.50 -1.14 31.87
CA ALA A 288 23.68 0.05 32.04
C ALA A 288 24.59 1.28 32.23
N ASN A 289 25.01 1.89 31.11
CA ASN A 289 25.26 3.33 31.05
C ASN A 289 25.45 3.80 29.61
N GLN A 290 24.42 4.39 28.99
CA GLN A 290 24.53 5.64 28.19
C GLN A 290 23.16 6.34 28.15
N ASP A 291 22.99 7.32 29.03
CA ASP A 291 21.95 8.34 28.93
C ASP A 291 22.16 9.20 27.67
N GLY A 292 21.32 8.99 26.67
CA GLY A 292 21.13 9.88 25.54
C GLY A 292 19.81 10.64 25.67
N ALA A 293 19.82 11.74 26.42
CA ALA A 293 18.66 12.63 26.56
C ALA A 293 18.19 13.17 25.19
N VAL A 294 17.10 12.61 24.66
CA VAL A 294 16.37 13.21 23.52
C VAL A 294 15.57 14.39 24.07
N LYS A 295 16.07 15.60 23.79
CA LYS A 295 15.37 16.87 24.07
C LYS A 295 13.98 16.82 23.43
N GLY A 296 12.95 16.87 24.27
CA GLY A 296 11.57 17.01 23.84
C GLY A 296 11.37 18.24 22.98
N VAL A 297 10.59 18.10 21.91
CA VAL A 297 10.14 19.22 21.08
C VAL A 297 9.31 20.15 21.99
N PRO A 298 9.60 21.46 22.07
CA PRO A 298 8.87 22.35 22.95
C PRO A 298 7.39 22.36 22.60
N SER A 299 6.52 22.20 23.62
CA SER A 299 5.05 22.13 23.51
C SER A 299 4.42 23.20 22.59
N ILE A 300 5.08 24.33 22.41
CA ILE A 300 4.66 25.41 21.52
C ILE A 300 4.56 24.96 20.05
N VAL A 301 5.45 24.08 19.57
CA VAL A 301 5.43 23.61 18.16
C VAL A 301 4.22 22.71 17.90
N ILE A 302 3.85 21.86 18.88
CA ILE A 302 2.66 21.00 18.79
C ILE A 302 1.38 21.85 18.77
N TRP A 303 1.30 22.88 19.62
CA TRP A 303 0.17 23.81 19.63
C TRP A 303 0.07 24.65 18.34
N VAL A 304 1.19 25.05 17.74
CA VAL A 304 1.18 25.78 16.46
C VAL A 304 0.68 24.89 15.31
N VAL A 305 1.07 23.61 15.27
CA VAL A 305 0.59 22.66 14.24
C VAL A 305 -0.90 22.35 14.42
N ILE A 306 -1.37 22.20 15.67
CA ILE A 306 -2.80 21.98 15.97
C ILE A 306 -3.63 23.21 15.58
N ILE A 307 -3.17 24.43 15.92
CA ILE A 307 -3.88 25.66 15.55
C ILE A 307 -3.88 25.85 14.03
N ALA A 308 -2.75 25.59 13.35
CA ALA A 308 -2.67 25.68 11.88
C ALA A 308 -3.59 24.68 11.17
N THR A 309 -3.72 23.45 11.68
CA THR A 309 -4.63 22.44 11.13
C THR A 309 -6.10 22.82 11.36
N PHE A 310 -6.45 23.39 12.51
CA PHE A 310 -7.81 23.91 12.76
C PHE A 310 -8.16 25.10 11.85
N ILE A 311 -7.24 26.03 11.63
CA ILE A 311 -7.44 27.17 10.71
C ILE A 311 -7.60 26.68 9.26
N PHE A 312 -6.81 25.69 8.85
CA PHE A 312 -6.91 25.10 7.51
C PHE A 312 -8.26 24.38 7.32
N LEU A 313 -8.70 23.61 8.32
CA LEU A 313 -9.98 22.88 8.27
C LEU A 313 -11.18 23.83 8.24
N ALA A 314 -11.15 24.91 9.02
CA ALA A 314 -12.21 25.94 9.02
C ALA A 314 -12.25 26.74 7.71
N SER A 315 -11.10 26.98 7.08
CA SER A 315 -11.00 27.66 5.79
C SER A 315 -11.53 26.77 4.66
N PHE A 316 -11.24 25.47 4.71
CA PHE A 316 -11.70 24.50 3.70
C PHE A 316 -13.21 24.27 3.77
N THR A 317 -13.79 24.17 4.96
CA THR A 317 -15.26 24.03 5.12
C THR A 317 -16.00 25.28 4.64
N THR A 318 -15.48 26.47 4.92
CA THR A 318 -16.07 27.73 4.43
C THR A 318 -16.01 27.82 2.90
N LEU A 319 -14.89 27.42 2.29
CA LEU A 319 -14.74 27.39 0.83
C LEU A 319 -15.69 26.35 0.18
N LEU A 320 -15.85 25.17 0.79
CA LEU A 320 -16.78 24.14 0.33
C LEU A 320 -18.23 24.64 0.38
N ILE A 321 -18.64 25.28 1.48
CA ILE A 321 -19.99 25.84 1.63
C ILE A 321 -20.25 26.95 0.60
N LEU A 322 -19.28 27.84 0.36
CA LEU A 322 -19.40 28.90 -0.65
C LEU A 322 -19.48 28.32 -2.07
N THR A 323 -18.70 27.27 -2.36
CA THR A 323 -18.71 26.59 -3.66
C THR A 323 -20.05 25.90 -3.91
N LEU A 324 -20.59 25.21 -2.90
CA LEU A 324 -21.92 24.57 -2.98
C LEU A 324 -23.05 25.61 -3.15
N LYS A 325 -22.99 26.73 -2.44
CA LYS A 325 -23.95 27.84 -2.61
C LYS A 325 -23.88 28.47 -4.00
N ALA A 326 -22.66 28.66 -4.53
CA ALA A 326 -22.47 29.19 -5.87
C ALA A 326 -22.99 28.23 -6.95
N ASN A 327 -22.73 26.93 -6.80
CA ASN A 327 -23.22 25.92 -7.73
C ASN A 327 -24.76 25.82 -7.71
N LYS A 328 -25.38 25.86 -6.52
CA LYS A 328 -26.85 25.90 -6.40
C LYS A 328 -27.44 27.12 -7.10
N LYS A 329 -26.87 28.31 -6.89
CA LYS A 329 -27.34 29.54 -7.56
C LYS A 329 -27.17 29.49 -9.08
N ALA A 330 -26.12 28.84 -9.58
CA ALA A 330 -25.91 28.65 -11.01
C ALA A 330 -26.97 27.70 -11.60
N GLN A 331 -27.33 26.62 -10.89
CA GLN A 331 -28.41 25.72 -11.30
C GLN A 331 -29.78 26.40 -11.29
N ASP A 332 -30.08 27.19 -10.25
CA ASP A 332 -31.34 27.94 -10.16
C ASP A 332 -31.47 28.95 -11.33
N ASN A 333 -30.38 29.65 -11.67
CA ASN A 333 -30.35 30.56 -12.82
C ASN A 333 -30.50 29.82 -14.17
N GLN A 334 -29.89 28.64 -14.33
CA GLN A 334 -30.04 27.86 -15.57
C GLN A 334 -31.46 27.32 -15.74
N GLN A 335 -32.13 26.93 -14.66
CA GLN A 335 -33.54 26.54 -14.70
C GLN A 335 -34.46 27.71 -15.05
N GLN A 336 -34.17 28.92 -14.55
CA GLN A 336 -34.96 30.11 -14.84
C GLN A 336 -34.79 30.59 -16.30
N VAL A 337 -33.57 30.52 -16.85
CA VAL A 337 -33.34 30.83 -18.27
C VAL A 337 -34.02 29.80 -19.19
N ALA A 338 -34.02 28.51 -18.80
CA ALA A 338 -34.72 27.47 -19.55
C ALA A 338 -36.24 27.65 -19.53
N SER A 339 -36.83 28.09 -18.41
CA SER A 339 -38.26 28.39 -18.33
C SER A 339 -38.65 29.62 -19.15
N ASP A 340 -37.86 30.69 -19.10
CA ASP A 340 -38.15 31.93 -19.85
C ASP A 340 -38.04 31.70 -21.36
N THR A 341 -37.06 30.90 -21.81
CA THR A 341 -36.89 30.55 -23.24
C THR A 341 -38.06 29.68 -23.76
N SER A 342 -38.64 28.85 -22.89
CA SER A 342 -39.78 28.00 -23.25
C SER A 342 -41.08 28.80 -23.35
N GLN A 343 -41.24 29.86 -22.54
CA GLN A 343 -42.40 30.76 -22.62
C GLN A 343 -42.33 31.67 -23.86
N GLU A 344 -41.14 32.14 -24.24
CA GLU A 344 -40.96 32.99 -25.43
C GLU A 344 -41.20 32.22 -26.74
N GLN A 345 -40.86 30.91 -26.77
CA GLN A 345 -41.17 30.03 -27.92
C GLN A 345 -42.66 29.68 -28.05
N ASP A 346 -43.41 29.67 -26.96
CA ASP A 346 -44.87 29.43 -26.99
C ASP A 346 -45.63 30.68 -27.45
N ASP A 347 -45.18 31.88 -27.09
CA ASP A 347 -45.80 33.15 -27.50
C ASP A 347 -45.57 33.48 -28.99
N ASP A 348 -44.44 33.07 -29.57
CA ASP A 348 -44.14 33.22 -31.01
C ASP A 348 -44.93 32.23 -31.91
N MET A 349 -45.55 31.19 -31.33
CA MET A 349 -46.33 30.19 -32.08
C MET A 349 -47.81 30.60 -32.28
N TYR A 350 -48.27 31.66 -31.60
CA TYR A 350 -49.67 32.11 -31.59
C TYR A 350 -49.91 33.50 -32.19
N ASN A 351 -48.91 34.14 -32.79
CA ASN A 351 -49.02 35.42 -33.51
C ASN A 351 -48.91 35.30 -35.03
#